data_AF-A0A7L2PCK1-F1
#
_entry.id   AF-A0A7L2PCK1-F1
#
_cell.length_a   1.000
_cell.length_b   1.000
_cell.length_c   1.000
_cell.angle_alpha   90.00
_cell.angle_beta   90.00
_cell.angle_gamma   90.00
#
_symmetry.space_group_name_H-M   'P 1'
#
loop_
_entity.id
_entity.type
_entity.pdbx_description
1 polymer ?
#
loop_
_entity_poly.entity_id
_entity_poly.type
_entity_poly.pdbx_seq_one_letter_code
_entity_poly.pdbx_strand_id
1 'polypeptide(L)'
;PSAGTSRPPSGMESWRSSSYGRRFGPSVPVYRVLPGSGPGRLREPRSAQLSPRTAPRMGSGRMDFSLAAALNSEFRETRTNEKVEMMELNDRFASYIEKVRRLEQQNKVLLVELNQARDQEPSRTADIYQEELRDLRRRLEHLGTAKARLEMERDNLAQDLGSLQQKLQDEVTLRMEAESNLAAYRQDVDNAALARLDLERRVGTLQDEIAFLHKVHEEELRELQEQLARQRVHVEVDASKPDLTAALRDIRIQYEAMAASNVQETEEWYKSKFADLTDAAARHAEALRVAKQEANEYRRQLQALTCDLEALRGSNESLERQLRELEERYALETAGYQDTVGRLEGDIHSLKEEMAQHLQDYQDLLNVKLALDIEIATYRKLLEGEESRITIPVQSLSNLQIRETSLDTKSVSETRVKRSIVVKTLETRDGEVLKESKQEHKEV
;
A
#
# COMPACT_ATOMS: atom_id res chain seq x y z
N PRO A 1 -1.62 20.32 51.03
CA PRO A 1 -0.79 19.17 51.49
C PRO A 1 -0.89 17.98 50.52
N SER A 2 0.25 17.64 49.90
CA SER A 2 0.56 16.50 48.99
C SER A 2 -0.41 16.25 47.82
N ALA A 3 -0.18 16.77 46.61
CA ALA A 3 0.85 16.42 45.61
C ALA A 3 0.67 15.02 44.97
N GLY A 4 0.33 15.01 43.67
CA GLY A 4 0.20 13.81 42.84
C GLY A 4 0.00 14.18 41.36
N THR A 5 1.13 14.39 40.69
CA THR A 5 1.35 15.01 39.37
C THR A 5 0.74 14.26 38.18
N SER A 6 0.22 15.04 37.23
CA SER A 6 -0.17 14.66 35.88
C SER A 6 1.04 14.41 34.97
N ARG A 7 1.00 13.34 34.15
CA ARG A 7 1.89 13.14 32.99
C ARG A 7 1.26 12.14 32.00
N PRO A 8 1.10 12.48 30.72
CA PRO A 8 0.71 11.52 29.67
C PRO A 8 1.96 10.92 29.00
N PRO A 9 1.91 9.68 28.48
CA PRO A 9 2.97 9.17 27.63
C PRO A 9 2.75 9.63 26.18
N SER A 10 3.67 10.47 25.70
CA SER A 10 3.93 10.73 24.28
C SER A 10 5.13 9.88 23.86
N GLY A 11 5.04 9.18 22.72
CA GLY A 11 6.14 8.40 22.18
C GLY A 11 5.75 7.53 20.99
N MET A 12 5.47 8.16 19.85
CA MET A 12 5.49 7.52 18.53
C MET A 12 6.94 7.26 18.11
N GLU A 13 7.32 6.01 17.88
CA GLU A 13 8.56 5.66 17.17
C GLU A 13 8.22 5.12 15.77
N SER A 14 8.04 6.04 14.84
CA SER A 14 8.12 5.76 13.40
C SER A 14 9.57 5.87 12.96
N TRP A 15 10.06 4.78 12.36
CA TRP A 15 11.33 4.66 11.65
C TRP A 15 11.56 5.84 10.69
N ARG A 16 12.52 6.71 11.02
CA ARG A 16 13.11 7.66 10.08
C ARG A 16 14.40 7.05 9.55
N SER A 17 14.40 6.60 8.30
CA SER A 17 15.61 6.56 7.48
C SER A 17 15.57 7.77 6.55
N SER A 18 16.40 8.78 6.83
CA SER A 18 16.84 9.72 5.81
C SER A 18 18.33 9.92 5.94
N SER A 19 19.00 9.46 4.90
CA SER A 19 20.37 9.73 4.53
C SER A 19 20.64 11.23 4.43
N TYR A 20 21.69 11.68 5.12
CA TYR A 20 22.43 12.89 4.78
C TYR A 20 23.84 12.49 4.39
N GLY A 21 24.18 12.76 3.13
CA GLY A 21 25.55 12.79 2.66
C GLY A 21 26.09 14.23 2.61
N ARG A 22 27.38 14.39 2.89
CA ARG A 22 28.28 15.44 2.33
C ARG A 22 29.66 14.76 2.18
N ARG A 23 30.12 14.47 0.96
CA ARG A 23 30.90 15.31 0.02
C ARG A 23 32.20 15.89 0.60
N PHE A 24 33.33 15.45 0.06
CA PHE A 24 34.39 16.33 -0.47
C PHE A 24 35.04 15.66 -1.69
N GLY A 25 35.42 16.50 -2.67
CA GLY A 25 35.78 16.15 -4.04
C GLY A 25 37.25 15.79 -4.30
N PRO A 26 37.68 15.79 -5.58
CA PRO A 26 38.77 14.97 -6.11
C PRO A 26 40.05 15.76 -6.47
N SER A 27 41.15 15.04 -6.72
CA SER A 27 42.29 15.49 -7.52
C SER A 27 43.05 14.32 -8.16
N VAL A 28 43.14 14.37 -9.49
CA VAL A 28 43.83 13.49 -10.47
C VAL A 28 45.38 13.64 -10.36
N PRO A 29 46.26 12.81 -10.97
CA PRO A 29 46.41 12.71 -12.44
C PRO A 29 46.84 11.34 -13.08
N VAL A 30 46.39 11.15 -14.34
CA VAL A 30 47.16 10.81 -15.58
C VAL A 30 47.83 9.42 -15.62
N TYR A 31 47.50 8.52 -16.56
CA TYR A 31 47.96 8.57 -17.97
C TYR A 31 46.90 8.25 -19.03
N ARG A 32 46.88 9.11 -20.06
CA ARG A 32 46.34 8.95 -21.42
C ARG A 32 47.57 8.67 -22.32
N VAL A 33 47.51 7.90 -23.41
CA VAL A 33 47.17 8.36 -24.76
C VAL A 33 47.02 7.16 -25.72
N LEU A 34 46.16 7.41 -26.71
CA LEU A 34 45.70 6.65 -27.87
C LEU A 34 46.77 6.01 -28.79
N PRO A 35 46.35 5.10 -29.68
CA PRO A 35 47.16 4.59 -30.80
C PRO A 35 47.03 5.50 -32.03
N GLY A 36 48.10 5.63 -32.82
CA GLY A 36 48.09 6.40 -34.06
C GLY A 36 49.10 5.89 -35.11
N SER A 37 48.54 5.57 -36.29
CA SER A 37 49.04 5.65 -37.67
C SER A 37 50.48 5.27 -38.07
N GLY A 38 50.59 4.47 -39.15
CA GLY A 38 51.76 4.39 -40.05
C GLY A 38 51.91 5.65 -40.94
N PRO A 39 52.53 5.62 -42.15
CA PRO A 39 53.21 4.53 -42.89
C PRO A 39 54.60 4.93 -43.49
N GLY A 40 55.26 4.05 -44.25
CA GLY A 40 56.45 4.43 -45.06
C GLY A 40 57.13 3.32 -45.88
N ARG A 41 56.79 3.28 -47.18
CA ARG A 41 57.56 2.93 -48.41
C ARG A 41 59.11 2.77 -48.26
N LEU A 42 59.88 1.99 -49.02
CA LEU A 42 59.96 1.76 -50.48
C LEU A 42 61.10 0.74 -50.78
N ARG A 43 61.05 0.09 -51.97
CA ARG A 43 62.18 -0.23 -52.89
C ARG A 43 62.64 -1.70 -53.06
N GLU A 44 62.11 -2.30 -54.13
CA GLU A 44 62.67 -3.33 -55.04
C GLU A 44 63.98 -2.82 -55.76
N PRO A 45 64.75 -3.57 -56.62
CA PRO A 45 64.32 -4.69 -57.47
C PRO A 45 65.38 -5.78 -57.86
N ARG A 46 64.91 -6.72 -58.71
CA ARG A 46 65.54 -7.31 -59.93
C ARG A 46 65.96 -8.79 -59.95
N SER A 47 65.33 -9.42 -60.93
CA SER A 47 65.48 -10.71 -61.59
C SER A 47 66.72 -10.82 -62.48
N ALA A 48 67.17 -12.06 -62.70
CA ALA A 48 67.78 -12.50 -63.96
C ALA A 48 67.51 -14.00 -64.17
N GLN A 49 66.85 -14.32 -65.29
CA GLN A 49 66.78 -15.64 -65.90
C GLN A 49 68.14 -15.99 -66.55
N LEU A 50 68.37 -17.27 -66.87
CA LEU A 50 68.84 -17.76 -68.18
C LEU A 50 68.98 -19.31 -68.14
N SER A 51 68.41 -19.99 -69.14
CA SER A 51 68.75 -21.36 -69.57
C SER A 51 69.50 -21.29 -70.93
N PRO A 52 69.72 -22.41 -71.65
CA PRO A 52 70.77 -23.41 -71.53
C PRO A 52 71.79 -23.31 -72.69
N ARG A 53 72.93 -24.04 -72.66
CA ARG A 53 73.70 -24.30 -73.89
C ARG A 53 74.56 -25.56 -73.89
N THR A 54 74.64 -26.11 -75.10
CA THR A 54 75.14 -27.38 -75.60
C THR A 54 76.67 -27.45 -75.72
N ALA A 55 77.16 -28.70 -75.82
CA ALA A 55 78.54 -29.18 -75.86
C ALA A 55 79.46 -28.62 -76.98
N PRO A 56 80.78 -28.90 -76.86
CA PRO A 56 81.59 -29.30 -78.00
C PRO A 56 82.26 -30.68 -77.81
N ARG A 57 82.65 -31.26 -78.95
CA ARG A 57 83.32 -32.55 -79.17
C ARG A 57 84.72 -32.32 -79.75
N MET A 58 85.55 -33.37 -79.68
CA MET A 58 86.92 -33.59 -80.21
C MET A 58 88.00 -33.30 -79.15
N GLY A 59 89.08 -34.07 -79.01
CA GLY A 59 89.62 -35.21 -79.72
C GLY A 59 90.94 -35.59 -79.03
N SER A 60 91.40 -36.82 -79.29
CA SER A 60 92.58 -37.49 -78.71
C SER A 60 93.87 -36.65 -78.64
N GLY A 61 94.60 -36.76 -77.51
CA GLY A 61 95.97 -36.28 -77.41
C GLY A 61 96.57 -36.32 -76.00
N ARG A 62 97.34 -37.39 -75.73
CA ARG A 62 98.40 -37.55 -74.69
C ARG A 62 98.02 -37.39 -73.20
N MET A 63 98.33 -38.46 -72.47
CA MET A 63 98.22 -38.61 -71.02
C MET A 63 99.18 -37.69 -70.25
N ASP A 64 98.62 -36.89 -69.34
CA ASP A 64 99.33 -36.30 -68.20
C ASP A 64 98.60 -36.72 -66.91
N PHE A 65 98.94 -37.89 -66.37
CA PHE A 65 98.34 -38.51 -65.18
C PHE A 65 98.52 -37.74 -63.86
N SER A 66 99.24 -36.62 -63.85
CA SER A 66 99.51 -35.84 -62.63
C SER A 66 98.46 -34.74 -62.38
N LEU A 67 97.86 -34.15 -63.42
CA LEU A 67 96.83 -33.10 -63.27
C LEU A 67 95.43 -33.69 -63.04
N ALA A 68 95.14 -34.85 -63.64
CA ALA A 68 93.88 -35.58 -63.43
C ALA A 68 93.77 -36.18 -62.02
N ALA A 69 94.89 -36.55 -61.38
CA ALA A 69 94.90 -37.04 -60.00
C ALA A 69 94.58 -35.94 -58.98
N ALA A 70 95.07 -34.71 -59.21
CA ALA A 70 94.76 -33.54 -58.37
C ALA A 70 93.28 -33.15 -58.48
N LEU A 71 92.74 -33.07 -59.70
CA LEU A 71 91.30 -32.79 -59.92
C LEU A 71 90.37 -33.88 -59.37
N ASN A 72 90.77 -35.15 -59.42
CA ASN A 72 89.99 -36.25 -58.84
C ASN A 72 90.09 -36.29 -57.30
N SER A 73 91.18 -35.78 -56.72
CA SER A 73 91.31 -35.54 -55.28
C SER A 73 90.38 -34.42 -54.82
N GLU A 74 90.39 -33.28 -55.53
CA GLU A 74 89.48 -32.15 -55.26
C GLU A 74 88.01 -32.54 -55.44
N PHE A 75 87.67 -33.36 -56.45
CA PHE A 75 86.29 -33.83 -56.66
C PHE A 75 85.83 -34.85 -55.62
N ARG A 76 86.76 -35.63 -55.04
CA ARG A 76 86.45 -36.50 -53.90
C ARG A 76 86.26 -35.68 -52.64
N GLU A 77 87.07 -34.64 -52.43
CA GLU A 77 86.91 -33.70 -51.31
C GLU A 77 85.60 -32.93 -51.39
N THR A 78 85.21 -32.39 -52.55
CA THR A 78 83.91 -31.71 -52.71
C THR A 78 82.74 -32.65 -52.51
N ARG A 79 82.80 -33.88 -53.05
CA ARG A 79 81.74 -34.89 -52.85
C ARG A 79 81.68 -35.39 -51.40
N THR A 80 82.80 -35.50 -50.71
CA THR A 80 82.80 -35.81 -49.27
C THR A 80 82.27 -34.64 -48.45
N ASN A 81 82.59 -33.40 -48.83
CA ASN A 81 82.06 -32.20 -48.18
C ASN A 81 80.54 -32.07 -48.41
N GLU A 82 80.05 -32.23 -49.63
CA GLU A 82 78.60 -32.29 -49.94
C GLU A 82 77.90 -33.43 -49.19
N LYS A 83 78.54 -34.60 -49.06
CA LYS A 83 78.00 -35.72 -48.29
C LYS A 83 77.92 -35.39 -46.80
N VAL A 84 78.93 -34.72 -46.25
CA VAL A 84 78.95 -34.26 -44.85
C VAL A 84 77.88 -33.19 -44.64
N GLU A 85 77.75 -32.22 -45.53
CA GLU A 85 76.68 -31.22 -45.50
C GLU A 85 75.29 -31.85 -45.58
N MET A 86 75.10 -32.85 -46.44
CA MET A 86 73.84 -33.61 -46.52
C MET A 86 73.58 -34.45 -45.25
N MET A 87 74.62 -34.96 -44.60
CA MET A 87 74.50 -35.63 -43.30
C MET A 87 74.11 -34.63 -42.21
N GLU A 88 74.75 -33.48 -42.13
CA GLU A 88 74.40 -32.42 -41.18
C GLU A 88 72.96 -31.90 -41.39
N LEU A 89 72.53 -31.77 -42.65
CA LEU A 89 71.16 -31.37 -42.97
C LEU A 89 70.16 -32.44 -42.55
N ASN A 90 70.49 -33.71 -42.76
CA ASN A 90 69.64 -34.84 -42.37
C ASN A 90 69.58 -34.99 -40.84
N ASP A 91 70.69 -34.79 -40.13
CA ASP A 91 70.73 -34.76 -38.67
C ASP A 91 69.88 -33.61 -38.11
N ARG A 92 69.93 -32.43 -38.75
CA ARG A 92 69.02 -31.32 -38.44
C ARG A 92 67.56 -31.70 -38.72
N PHE A 93 67.24 -32.34 -39.84
CA PHE A 93 65.88 -32.81 -40.12
C PHE A 93 65.39 -33.86 -39.13
N ALA A 94 66.22 -34.83 -38.74
CA ALA A 94 65.90 -35.81 -37.71
C ALA A 94 65.58 -35.11 -36.38
N SER A 95 66.39 -34.13 -35.98
CA SER A 95 66.14 -33.32 -34.79
C SER A 95 64.83 -32.52 -34.87
N TYR A 96 64.46 -32.01 -36.05
CA TYR A 96 63.18 -31.35 -36.25
C TYR A 96 62.00 -32.33 -36.19
N ILE A 97 62.12 -33.52 -36.76
CA ILE A 97 61.08 -34.56 -36.70
C ILE A 97 60.88 -35.03 -35.25
N GLU A 98 61.95 -35.23 -34.49
CA GLU A 98 61.85 -35.53 -33.06
C GLU A 98 61.21 -34.39 -32.27
N LYS A 99 61.55 -33.14 -32.61
CA LYS A 99 60.91 -31.96 -32.00
C LYS A 99 59.43 -31.88 -32.33
N VAL A 100 59.03 -32.15 -33.58
CA VAL A 100 57.62 -32.19 -33.99
C VAL A 100 56.89 -33.31 -33.27
N ARG A 101 57.43 -34.54 -33.22
CA ARG A 101 56.83 -35.65 -32.46
C ARG A 101 56.68 -35.32 -30.97
N ARG A 102 57.69 -34.70 -30.36
CA ARG A 102 57.62 -34.24 -28.97
C ARG A 102 56.54 -33.19 -28.79
N LEU A 103 56.43 -32.22 -29.69
CA LEU A 103 55.39 -31.18 -29.66
C LEU A 103 53.99 -31.75 -29.91
N GLU A 104 53.84 -32.73 -30.81
CA GLU A 104 52.58 -33.44 -31.05
C GLU A 104 52.15 -34.24 -29.82
N GLN A 105 53.09 -34.94 -29.17
CA GLN A 105 52.81 -35.67 -27.95
C GLN A 105 52.44 -34.73 -26.80
N GLN A 106 53.14 -33.60 -26.67
CA GLN A 106 52.80 -32.55 -25.71
C GLN A 106 51.41 -31.95 -26.00
N ASN A 107 51.09 -31.66 -27.26
CA ASN A 107 49.75 -31.18 -27.63
C ASN A 107 48.66 -32.21 -27.33
N LYS A 108 48.91 -33.50 -27.55
CA LYS A 108 47.94 -34.56 -27.19
C LYS A 108 47.69 -34.60 -25.69
N VAL A 109 48.74 -34.48 -24.87
CA VAL A 109 48.60 -34.43 -23.40
C VAL A 109 47.83 -33.18 -22.99
N LEU A 110 48.21 -32.01 -23.52
CA LEU A 110 47.53 -30.74 -23.24
C LEU A 110 46.05 -30.76 -23.67
N LEU A 111 45.70 -31.42 -24.77
CA LEU A 111 44.30 -31.57 -25.19
C LEU A 111 43.48 -32.42 -24.22
N VAL A 112 44.07 -33.49 -23.69
CA VAL A 112 43.42 -34.35 -22.68
C VAL A 112 43.26 -33.57 -21.37
N GLU A 113 44.28 -32.86 -20.93
CA GLU A 113 44.23 -32.00 -19.74
C GLU A 113 43.20 -30.87 -19.89
N LEU A 114 43.12 -30.23 -21.07
CA LEU A 114 42.13 -29.20 -21.38
C LEU A 114 40.70 -29.74 -21.32
N ASN A 115 40.45 -30.93 -21.88
CA ASN A 115 39.13 -31.54 -21.85
C ASN A 115 38.73 -31.92 -20.41
N GLN A 116 39.66 -32.47 -19.63
CA GLN A 116 39.40 -32.79 -18.22
C GLN A 116 39.12 -31.55 -17.37
N ALA A 117 39.86 -30.44 -17.58
CA ALA A 117 39.59 -29.18 -16.90
C ALA A 117 38.23 -28.60 -17.30
N ARG A 118 37.88 -28.67 -18.59
CA ARG A 118 36.60 -28.18 -19.11
C ARG A 118 35.40 -28.96 -18.56
N ASP A 119 35.53 -30.25 -18.31
CA ASP A 119 34.48 -31.07 -17.71
C ASP A 119 34.33 -30.82 -16.20
N GLN A 120 35.38 -30.33 -15.53
CA GLN A 120 35.35 -30.03 -14.08
C GLN A 120 34.86 -28.62 -13.74
N GLU A 121 35.16 -27.62 -14.56
CA GLU A 121 35.03 -26.21 -14.16
C GLU A 121 33.60 -25.58 -14.21
N PRO A 122 32.60 -26.10 -14.96
CA PRO A 122 31.25 -25.51 -14.95
C PRO A 122 30.13 -26.35 -14.29
N SER A 123 30.25 -27.68 -14.14
CA SER A 123 29.11 -28.50 -13.66
C SER A 123 28.89 -28.38 -12.15
N ARG A 124 29.94 -28.61 -11.34
CA ARG A 124 29.78 -28.74 -9.88
C ARG A 124 29.29 -27.45 -9.22
N THR A 125 29.79 -26.29 -9.66
CA THR A 125 29.35 -24.99 -9.14
C THR A 125 27.93 -24.65 -9.61
N ALA A 126 27.59 -24.95 -10.87
CA ALA A 126 26.22 -24.80 -11.37
C ALA A 126 25.23 -25.70 -10.62
N ASP A 127 25.60 -26.93 -10.29
CA ASP A 127 24.77 -27.88 -9.54
C ASP A 127 24.49 -27.38 -8.12
N ILE A 128 25.51 -26.85 -7.42
CA ILE A 128 25.34 -26.24 -6.09
C ILE A 128 24.40 -25.02 -6.16
N TYR A 129 24.60 -24.12 -7.11
CA TYR A 129 23.70 -22.96 -7.26
C TYR A 129 22.27 -23.37 -7.64
N GLN A 130 22.10 -24.44 -8.43
CA GLN A 130 20.79 -24.98 -8.74
C GLN A 130 20.11 -25.60 -7.51
N GLU A 131 20.84 -26.31 -6.66
CA GLU A 131 20.33 -26.84 -5.38
C GLU A 131 19.88 -25.71 -4.46
N GLU A 132 20.71 -24.67 -4.26
CA GLU A 132 20.35 -23.49 -3.48
C GLU A 132 19.10 -22.78 -4.06
N LEU A 133 19.00 -22.66 -5.38
CA LEU A 133 17.81 -22.11 -6.04
C LEU A 133 16.56 -22.96 -5.80
N ARG A 134 16.68 -24.29 -5.81
CA ARG A 134 15.57 -25.21 -5.49
C ARG A 134 15.15 -25.06 -4.03
N ASP A 135 16.10 -24.95 -3.11
CA ASP A 135 15.81 -24.77 -1.69
C ASP A 135 15.18 -23.42 -1.37
N LEU A 136 15.67 -22.34 -2.00
CA LEU A 136 15.04 -21.02 -1.89
C LEU A 136 13.62 -21.03 -2.44
N ARG A 137 13.35 -21.71 -3.56
CA ARG A 137 11.99 -21.87 -4.10
C ARG A 137 11.08 -22.63 -3.15
N ARG A 138 11.55 -23.76 -2.58
CA ARG A 138 10.79 -24.53 -1.57
C ARG A 138 10.47 -23.69 -0.34
N ARG A 139 11.44 -22.88 0.15
CA ARG A 139 11.21 -21.97 1.28
C ARG A 139 10.19 -20.90 0.93
N LEU A 140 10.24 -20.35 -0.28
CA LEU A 140 9.28 -19.35 -0.76
C LEU A 140 7.87 -19.93 -0.87
N GLU A 141 7.72 -21.15 -1.41
CA GLU A 141 6.45 -21.88 -1.45
C GLU A 141 5.92 -22.18 -0.03
N HIS A 142 6.80 -22.62 0.87
CA HIS A 142 6.43 -22.86 2.27
C HIS A 142 5.96 -21.58 2.97
N LEU A 143 6.69 -20.48 2.82
CA LEU A 143 6.29 -19.17 3.35
C LEU A 143 5.01 -18.66 2.69
N GLY A 144 4.81 -18.89 1.39
CA GLY A 144 3.61 -18.54 0.66
C GLY A 144 2.37 -19.27 1.20
N THR A 145 2.48 -20.59 1.40
CA THR A 145 1.39 -21.39 1.99
C THR A 145 1.13 -21.04 3.46
N ALA A 146 2.17 -20.78 4.26
CA ALA A 146 2.01 -20.32 5.64
C ALA A 146 1.33 -18.94 5.71
N LYS A 147 1.73 -18.01 4.83
CA LYS A 147 1.11 -16.70 4.71
C LYS A 147 -0.37 -16.82 4.34
N ALA A 148 -0.71 -17.62 3.33
CA ALA A 148 -2.10 -17.84 2.93
C ALA A 148 -2.95 -18.42 4.08
N ARG A 149 -2.40 -19.35 4.88
CA ARG A 149 -3.08 -19.88 6.06
C ARG A 149 -3.34 -18.80 7.11
N LEU A 150 -2.33 -17.97 7.42
CA LEU A 150 -2.48 -16.88 8.38
C LEU A 150 -3.46 -15.80 7.90
N GLU A 151 -3.52 -15.53 6.59
CA GLU A 151 -4.51 -14.62 6.00
C GLU A 151 -5.94 -15.15 6.17
N MET A 152 -6.15 -16.45 5.93
CA MET A 152 -7.45 -17.10 6.17
C MET A 152 -7.83 -17.07 7.65
N GLU A 153 -6.90 -17.36 8.57
CA GLU A 153 -7.13 -17.27 10.01
C GLU A 153 -7.48 -15.83 10.45
N ARG A 154 -6.76 -14.84 9.92
CA ARG A 154 -7.07 -13.42 10.16
C ARG A 154 -8.49 -13.08 9.69
N ASP A 155 -8.87 -13.52 8.49
CA ASP A 155 -10.18 -13.22 7.92
C ASP A 155 -11.31 -13.89 8.70
N ASN A 156 -11.11 -15.13 9.13
CA ASN A 156 -12.03 -15.84 10.03
C ASN A 156 -12.18 -15.10 11.36
N LEU A 157 -11.07 -14.70 12.00
CA LEU A 157 -11.10 -13.95 13.25
C LEU A 157 -11.76 -12.57 13.08
N ALA A 158 -11.55 -11.90 11.94
CA ALA A 158 -12.20 -10.64 11.63
C ALA A 158 -13.72 -10.81 11.47
N GLN A 159 -14.16 -11.90 10.83
CA GLN A 159 -15.58 -12.24 10.72
C GLN A 159 -16.19 -12.56 12.10
N ASP A 160 -15.49 -13.34 12.93
CA ASP A 160 -15.92 -13.66 14.29
C ASP A 160 -16.05 -12.39 15.14
N LEU A 161 -15.05 -11.50 15.09
CA LEU A 161 -15.09 -10.20 15.76
C LEU A 161 -16.28 -9.36 15.30
N GLY A 162 -16.54 -9.28 13.98
CA GLY A 162 -17.71 -8.59 13.44
C GLY A 162 -19.03 -9.18 13.95
N SER A 163 -19.12 -10.52 14.01
CA SER A 163 -20.31 -11.21 14.54
C SER A 163 -20.52 -10.96 16.03
N LEU A 164 -19.45 -10.89 16.83
CA LEU A 164 -19.50 -10.59 18.25
C LEU A 164 -19.84 -9.13 18.52
N GLN A 165 -19.32 -8.21 17.70
CA GLN A 165 -19.69 -6.79 17.76
C GLN A 165 -21.17 -6.58 17.45
N GLN A 166 -21.72 -7.26 16.43
CA GLN A 166 -23.15 -7.21 16.13
C GLN A 166 -23.98 -7.73 17.30
N LYS A 167 -23.64 -8.91 17.85
CA LYS A 167 -24.34 -9.48 19.01
C LYS A 167 -24.28 -8.57 20.23
N LEU A 168 -23.14 -7.93 20.48
CA LEU A 168 -22.99 -6.97 21.57
C LEU A 168 -23.91 -5.76 21.34
N GLN A 169 -23.99 -5.24 20.12
CA GLN A 169 -24.87 -4.13 19.79
C GLN A 169 -26.35 -4.50 19.99
N ASP A 170 -26.74 -5.69 19.53
CA ASP A 170 -28.10 -6.21 19.70
C ASP A 170 -28.46 -6.36 21.20
N GLU A 171 -27.56 -6.95 22.00
CA GLU A 171 -27.74 -7.08 23.46
C GLU A 171 -27.81 -5.72 24.17
N VAL A 172 -27.01 -4.74 23.74
CA VAL A 172 -27.07 -3.38 24.26
C VAL A 172 -28.43 -2.73 23.95
N THR A 173 -28.97 -2.93 22.74
CA THR A 173 -30.31 -2.43 22.39
C THR A 173 -31.40 -3.10 23.22
N LEU A 174 -31.38 -4.43 23.35
CA LEU A 174 -32.33 -5.18 24.18
C LEU A 174 -32.25 -4.75 25.65
N ARG A 175 -31.04 -4.52 26.18
CA ARG A 175 -30.85 -4.00 27.54
C ARG A 175 -31.48 -2.62 27.72
N MET A 176 -31.26 -1.70 26.77
CA MET A 176 -31.85 -0.37 26.82
C MET A 176 -33.38 -0.41 26.75
N GLU A 177 -33.95 -1.27 25.90
CA GLU A 177 -35.40 -1.50 25.84
C GLU A 177 -35.95 -2.04 27.15
N ALA A 178 -35.27 -3.03 27.75
CA ALA A 178 -35.65 -3.58 29.04
C ALA A 178 -35.55 -2.55 30.17
N GLU A 179 -34.50 -1.71 30.19
CA GLU A 179 -34.33 -0.62 31.14
C GLU A 179 -35.44 0.44 30.99
N SER A 180 -35.80 0.79 29.76
CA SER A 180 -36.92 1.70 29.44
C SER A 180 -38.26 1.13 29.92
N ASN A 181 -38.55 -0.13 29.61
CA ASN A 181 -39.78 -0.80 30.05
C ASN A 181 -39.87 -0.88 31.57
N LEU A 182 -38.74 -1.18 32.25
CA LEU A 182 -38.68 -1.22 33.70
C LEU A 182 -38.92 0.17 34.32
N ALA A 183 -38.39 1.24 33.71
CA ALA A 183 -38.68 2.61 34.13
C ALA A 183 -40.16 2.96 33.97
N ALA A 184 -40.79 2.57 32.84
CA ALA A 184 -42.22 2.74 32.63
C ALA A 184 -43.05 1.99 33.68
N TYR A 185 -42.73 0.72 33.96
CA TYR A 185 -43.43 -0.05 34.99
C TYR A 185 -43.27 0.54 36.40
N ARG A 186 -42.10 1.11 36.73
CA ARG A 186 -41.93 1.84 38.01
C ARG A 186 -42.85 3.05 38.08
N GLN A 187 -42.93 3.83 37.01
CA GLN A 187 -43.83 4.97 36.93
C GLN A 187 -45.31 4.53 37.07
N ASP A 188 -45.70 3.43 36.43
CA ASP A 188 -47.05 2.87 36.55
C ASP A 188 -47.36 2.42 37.98
N VAL A 189 -46.39 1.79 38.66
CA VAL A 189 -46.53 1.41 40.08
C VAL A 189 -46.68 2.65 40.96
N ASP A 190 -45.88 3.70 40.74
CA ASP A 190 -45.98 4.96 41.49
C ASP A 190 -47.35 5.63 41.25
N ASN A 191 -47.81 5.68 39.99
CA ASN A 191 -49.13 6.19 39.63
C ASN A 191 -50.26 5.38 40.30
N ALA A 192 -50.16 4.05 40.31
CA ALA A 192 -51.12 3.18 40.98
C ALA A 192 -51.10 3.36 42.50
N ALA A 193 -49.92 3.57 43.10
CA ALA A 193 -49.79 3.87 44.53
C ALA A 193 -50.43 5.21 44.90
N LEU A 194 -50.24 6.25 44.07
CA LEU A 194 -50.92 7.54 44.24
C LEU A 194 -52.44 7.41 44.13
N ALA A 195 -52.94 6.69 43.12
CA ALA A 195 -54.37 6.44 42.96
C ALA A 195 -54.95 5.66 44.15
N ARG A 196 -54.20 4.68 44.69
CA ARG A 196 -54.59 3.95 45.90
C ARG A 196 -54.69 4.88 47.11
N LEU A 197 -53.69 5.75 47.32
CA LEU A 197 -53.68 6.73 48.41
C LEU A 197 -54.84 7.73 48.28
N ASP A 198 -55.20 8.16 47.08
CA ASP A 198 -56.34 9.03 46.82
C ASP A 198 -57.67 8.36 47.18
N LEU A 199 -57.81 7.08 46.80
CA LEU A 199 -58.98 6.27 47.16
C LEU A 199 -59.06 6.03 48.67
N GLU A 200 -57.94 5.69 49.32
CA GLU A 200 -57.85 5.53 50.78
C GLU A 200 -58.26 6.82 51.51
N ARG A 201 -57.77 7.98 51.06
CA ARG A 201 -58.19 9.29 51.59
C ARG A 201 -59.69 9.52 51.43
N ARG A 202 -60.25 9.20 50.25
CA ARG A 202 -61.68 9.37 49.98
C ARG A 202 -62.55 8.44 50.81
N VAL A 203 -62.10 7.20 51.04
CA VAL A 203 -62.74 6.26 51.96
C VAL A 203 -62.72 6.83 53.38
N GLY A 204 -61.57 7.34 53.84
CA GLY A 204 -61.46 7.99 55.15
C GLY A 204 -62.43 9.17 55.32
N THR A 205 -62.49 10.08 54.34
CA THR A 205 -63.42 11.22 54.40
C THR A 205 -64.88 10.79 54.42
N LEU A 206 -65.25 9.74 53.67
CA LEU A 206 -66.61 9.20 53.67
C LEU A 206 -66.94 8.50 55.01
N GLN A 207 -65.97 7.83 55.63
CA GLN A 207 -66.14 7.25 56.97
C GLN A 207 -66.34 8.34 58.02
N ASP A 208 -65.57 9.42 57.97
CA ASP A 208 -65.72 10.57 58.85
C ASP A 208 -67.10 11.24 58.67
N GLU A 209 -67.58 11.37 57.43
CA GLU A 209 -68.91 11.89 57.12
C GLU A 209 -70.03 10.98 57.67
N ILE A 210 -69.92 9.65 57.51
CA ILE A 210 -70.87 8.70 58.10
C ILE A 210 -70.87 8.81 59.63
N ALA A 211 -69.69 8.87 60.25
CA ALA A 211 -69.57 9.00 61.71
C ALA A 211 -70.15 10.33 62.21
N PHE A 212 -69.96 11.42 61.47
CA PHE A 212 -70.57 12.70 61.76
C PHE A 212 -72.09 12.63 61.67
N LEU A 213 -72.65 12.09 60.58
CA LEU A 213 -74.10 11.93 60.42
C LEU A 213 -74.71 11.04 61.50
N HIS A 214 -74.04 9.97 61.91
CA HIS A 214 -74.48 9.14 63.04
C HIS A 214 -74.55 9.94 64.35
N LYS A 215 -73.50 10.71 64.68
CA LYS A 215 -73.50 11.55 65.89
C LYS A 215 -74.62 12.59 65.87
N VAL A 216 -74.82 13.26 64.73
CA VAL A 216 -75.90 14.23 64.55
C VAL A 216 -77.26 13.57 64.75
N HIS A 217 -77.51 12.41 64.13
CA HIS A 217 -78.77 11.68 64.34
C HIS A 217 -78.96 11.20 65.78
N GLU A 218 -77.89 10.76 66.47
CA GLU A 218 -77.96 10.41 67.89
C GLU A 218 -78.31 11.62 68.76
N GLU A 219 -77.72 12.78 68.47
CA GLU A 219 -78.03 14.06 69.14
C GLU A 219 -79.48 14.48 68.89
N GLU A 220 -79.94 14.47 67.63
CA GLU A 220 -81.34 14.76 67.26
C GLU A 220 -82.32 13.80 67.94
N LEU A 221 -82.03 12.50 67.97
CA LEU A 221 -82.84 11.51 68.68
C LEU A 221 -82.88 11.79 70.18
N ARG A 222 -81.75 12.16 70.78
CA ARG A 222 -81.66 12.54 72.20
C ARG A 222 -82.47 13.80 72.48
N GLU A 223 -82.41 14.80 71.62
CA GLU A 223 -83.22 16.02 71.72
C GLU A 223 -84.71 15.72 71.56
N LEU A 224 -85.11 14.89 70.60
CA LEU A 224 -86.51 14.46 70.44
C LEU A 224 -86.99 13.63 71.63
N GLN A 225 -86.14 12.77 72.20
CA GLN A 225 -86.45 12.04 73.44
C GLN A 225 -86.60 13.00 74.62
N GLU A 226 -85.72 14.01 74.75
CA GLU A 226 -85.87 15.07 75.75
C GLU A 226 -87.15 15.87 75.53
N GLN A 227 -87.49 16.21 74.29
CA GLN A 227 -88.74 16.90 73.97
C GLN A 227 -89.96 16.04 74.33
N LEU A 228 -89.92 14.73 74.04
CA LEU A 228 -90.98 13.78 74.40
C LEU A 228 -91.06 13.57 75.92
N ALA A 229 -89.91 13.56 76.62
CA ALA A 229 -89.83 13.48 78.07
C ALA A 229 -90.34 14.78 78.71
N ARG A 230 -90.00 15.95 78.17
CA ARG A 230 -90.56 17.25 78.55
C ARG A 230 -92.07 17.28 78.31
N GLN A 231 -92.56 16.71 77.20
CA GLN A 231 -94.00 16.55 76.95
C GLN A 231 -94.66 15.55 77.90
N ARG A 232 -93.94 14.52 78.39
CA ARG A 232 -94.42 13.56 79.40
C ARG A 232 -94.28 14.05 80.85
N VAL A 233 -93.47 15.07 81.12
CA VAL A 233 -93.15 15.61 82.46
C VAL A 233 -93.63 17.06 82.62
N HIS A 234 -94.39 17.62 81.68
CA HIS A 234 -95.10 18.88 81.90
C HIS A 234 -96.36 18.65 82.76
N VAL A 235 -96.10 18.38 84.03
CA VAL A 235 -97.02 18.57 85.15
C VAL A 235 -96.83 20.01 85.65
N GLU A 236 -97.96 20.72 85.70
CA GLU A 236 -98.34 21.79 86.63
C GLU A 236 -97.19 22.67 87.16
N VAL A 237 -97.04 23.85 86.55
CA VAL A 237 -96.25 24.96 87.11
C VAL A 237 -97.22 25.94 87.77
N ASP A 238 -97.45 25.73 89.06
CA ASP A 238 -98.18 26.67 89.92
C ASP A 238 -97.30 27.88 90.21
N ALA A 239 -97.78 29.05 89.78
CA ALA A 239 -97.06 30.30 89.76
C ALA A 239 -97.05 30.97 91.15
N SER A 240 -95.87 31.04 91.78
CA SER A 240 -95.60 32.05 92.82
C SER A 240 -94.84 33.21 92.19
N LYS A 241 -95.47 34.39 92.19
CA LYS A 241 -95.01 35.63 91.54
C LYS A 241 -93.56 35.98 91.92
N PRO A 242 -92.59 35.84 91.00
CA PRO A 242 -91.31 36.52 91.09
C PRO A 242 -91.46 37.92 90.48
N ASP A 243 -90.57 38.84 90.81
CA ASP A 243 -90.59 40.20 90.27
C ASP A 243 -90.38 40.21 88.75
N LEU A 244 -91.50 40.22 88.01
CA LEU A 244 -91.58 40.12 86.56
C LEU A 244 -90.76 41.20 85.86
N THR A 245 -90.56 42.34 86.52
CA THR A 245 -89.83 43.49 86.00
C THR A 245 -88.32 43.26 85.96
N ALA A 246 -87.78 42.46 86.88
CA ALA A 246 -86.37 42.07 86.88
C ALA A 246 -86.11 40.96 85.86
N ALA A 247 -86.94 39.92 85.84
CA ALA A 247 -86.82 38.82 84.87
C ALA A 247 -86.98 39.28 83.41
N LEU A 248 -87.93 40.19 83.12
CA LEU A 248 -88.08 40.76 81.76
C LEU A 248 -86.88 41.63 81.36
N ARG A 249 -86.25 42.34 82.31
CA ARG A 249 -85.01 43.09 82.05
C ARG A 249 -83.84 42.14 81.78
N ASP A 250 -83.71 41.06 82.55
CA ASP A 250 -82.63 40.08 82.36
C ASP A 250 -82.78 39.31 81.05
N ILE A 251 -84.01 38.90 80.68
CA ILE A 251 -84.30 38.29 79.38
C ILE A 251 -83.94 39.27 78.25
N ARG A 252 -84.31 40.55 78.39
CA ARG A 252 -83.98 41.56 77.38
C ARG A 252 -82.47 41.76 77.24
N ILE A 253 -81.73 41.86 78.35
CA ILE A 253 -80.27 41.98 78.34
C ILE A 253 -79.63 40.74 77.70
N GLN A 254 -80.13 39.54 77.98
CA GLN A 254 -79.65 38.30 77.35
C GLN A 254 -79.93 38.27 75.85
N TYR A 255 -81.11 38.70 75.41
CA TYR A 255 -81.42 38.80 73.98
C TYR A 255 -80.58 39.85 73.28
N GLU A 256 -80.36 41.02 73.90
CA GLU A 256 -79.50 42.07 73.36
C GLU A 256 -78.04 41.59 73.29
N ALA A 257 -77.55 40.87 74.29
CA ALA A 257 -76.21 40.26 74.29
C ALA A 257 -76.08 39.14 73.24
N MET A 258 -77.08 38.27 73.11
CA MET A 258 -77.10 37.22 72.07
C MET A 258 -77.18 37.80 70.67
N ALA A 259 -77.99 38.85 70.46
CA ALA A 259 -78.06 39.53 69.18
C ALA A 259 -76.73 40.21 68.83
N ALA A 260 -76.08 40.87 69.80
CA ALA A 260 -74.75 41.46 69.62
C ALA A 260 -73.69 40.39 69.32
N SER A 261 -73.67 39.28 70.06
CA SER A 261 -72.77 38.14 69.83
C SER A 261 -72.97 37.55 68.44
N ASN A 262 -74.21 37.32 68.03
CA ASN A 262 -74.53 36.76 66.71
C ASN A 262 -74.09 37.71 65.56
N VAL A 263 -74.26 39.03 65.73
CA VAL A 263 -73.77 40.01 64.73
C VAL A 263 -72.24 39.99 64.68
N GLN A 264 -71.56 39.95 65.82
CA GLN A 264 -70.10 39.88 65.86
C GLN A 264 -69.57 38.57 65.27
N GLU A 265 -70.14 37.43 65.65
CA GLU A 265 -69.77 36.11 65.14
C GLU A 265 -70.00 36.01 63.64
N THR A 266 -71.12 36.53 63.12
CA THR A 266 -71.36 36.56 61.68
C THR A 266 -70.38 37.47 60.96
N GLU A 267 -70.08 38.66 61.48
CA GLU A 267 -69.04 39.54 60.92
C GLU A 267 -67.65 38.87 60.90
N GLU A 268 -67.24 38.25 62.00
CA GLU A 268 -65.97 37.54 62.11
C GLU A 268 -65.92 36.35 61.15
N TRP A 269 -67.03 35.61 61.04
CA TRP A 269 -67.18 34.52 60.07
C TRP A 269 -67.05 35.02 58.63
N TYR A 270 -67.73 36.11 58.26
CA TYR A 270 -67.59 36.72 56.94
C TYR A 270 -66.16 37.20 56.70
N LYS A 271 -65.55 37.91 57.66
CA LYS A 271 -64.15 38.38 57.55
C LYS A 271 -63.18 37.23 57.33
N SER A 272 -63.33 36.13 58.10
CA SER A 272 -62.53 34.91 57.90
C SER A 272 -62.76 34.32 56.51
N LYS A 273 -64.02 34.21 56.07
CA LYS A 273 -64.34 33.65 54.76
C LYS A 273 -63.78 34.49 53.61
N PHE A 274 -63.84 35.82 53.73
CA PHE A 274 -63.23 36.72 52.76
C PHE A 274 -61.70 36.63 52.76
N ALA A 275 -61.08 36.51 53.93
CA ALA A 275 -59.63 36.28 54.03
C ALA A 275 -59.23 34.97 53.36
N ASP A 276 -59.93 33.87 53.65
CA ASP A 276 -59.67 32.56 53.03
C ASP A 276 -59.81 32.59 51.50
N LEU A 277 -60.85 33.24 50.99
CA LEU A 277 -61.05 33.40 49.53
C LEU A 277 -59.95 34.26 48.90
N THR A 278 -59.52 35.33 49.58
CA THR A 278 -58.45 36.21 49.11
C THR A 278 -57.11 35.49 49.07
N ASP A 279 -56.80 34.72 50.12
CA ASP A 279 -55.61 33.89 50.20
C ASP A 279 -55.62 32.78 49.16
N ALA A 280 -56.75 32.10 48.95
CA ALA A 280 -56.90 31.10 47.90
C ALA A 280 -56.67 31.72 46.51
N ALA A 281 -57.26 32.89 46.24
CA ALA A 281 -57.05 33.61 44.99
C ALA A 281 -55.58 34.02 44.78
N ALA A 282 -54.89 34.46 45.84
CA ALA A 282 -53.46 34.78 45.79
C ALA A 282 -52.60 33.54 45.48
N ARG A 283 -52.89 32.40 46.12
CA ARG A 283 -52.19 31.12 45.84
C ARG A 283 -52.43 30.66 44.41
N HIS A 284 -53.65 30.76 43.89
CA HIS A 284 -53.96 30.41 42.51
C HIS A 284 -53.28 31.34 41.50
N ALA A 285 -53.22 32.65 41.79
CA ALA A 285 -52.51 33.62 40.95
C ALA A 285 -51.00 33.32 40.90
N GLU A 286 -50.41 32.97 42.04
CA GLU A 286 -48.99 32.60 42.13
C GLU A 286 -48.70 31.28 41.42
N ALA A 287 -49.54 30.26 41.61
CA ALA A 287 -49.42 28.99 40.88
C ALA A 287 -49.50 29.20 39.36
N LEU A 288 -50.41 30.07 38.90
CA LEU A 288 -50.51 30.43 37.48
C LEU A 288 -49.27 31.18 36.99
N ARG A 289 -48.69 32.05 37.83
CA ARG A 289 -47.46 32.78 37.51
C ARG A 289 -46.27 31.82 37.34
N VAL A 290 -46.11 30.88 38.27
CA VAL A 290 -45.05 29.84 38.20
C VAL A 290 -45.24 28.95 36.97
N ALA A 291 -46.44 28.43 36.75
CA ALA A 291 -46.73 27.59 35.57
C ALA A 291 -46.43 28.33 34.25
N LYS A 292 -46.73 29.64 34.18
CA LYS A 292 -46.36 30.48 33.01
C LYS A 292 -44.85 30.66 32.87
N GLN A 293 -44.11 30.78 33.97
CA GLN A 293 -42.64 30.88 33.92
C GLN A 293 -42.02 29.58 33.42
N GLU A 294 -42.44 28.45 33.98
CA GLU A 294 -42.01 27.11 33.54
C GLU A 294 -42.32 26.88 32.06
N ALA A 295 -43.54 27.19 31.61
CA ALA A 295 -43.90 27.10 30.18
C ALA A 295 -43.00 27.96 29.28
N ASN A 296 -42.61 29.16 29.73
CA ASN A 296 -41.68 30.01 28.98
C ASN A 296 -40.25 29.47 28.99
N GLU A 297 -39.80 28.86 30.08
CA GLU A 297 -38.50 28.21 30.18
C GLU A 297 -38.41 27.00 29.26
N TYR A 298 -39.42 26.12 29.26
CA TYR A 298 -39.50 25.01 28.31
C TYR A 298 -39.52 25.50 26.87
N ARG A 299 -40.23 26.60 26.57
CA ARG A 299 -40.22 27.20 25.23
C ARG A 299 -38.82 27.68 24.82
N ARG A 300 -38.07 28.30 25.72
CA ARG A 300 -36.68 28.73 25.47
C ARG A 300 -35.73 27.55 25.29
N GLN A 301 -35.85 26.51 26.11
CA GLN A 301 -35.07 25.28 25.99
C GLN A 301 -35.33 24.59 24.65
N LEU A 302 -36.59 24.51 24.23
CA LEU A 302 -36.98 23.95 22.94
C LEU A 302 -36.38 24.76 21.78
N GLN A 303 -36.41 26.09 21.86
CA GLN A 303 -35.76 26.95 20.87
C GLN A 303 -34.24 26.74 20.82
N ALA A 304 -33.57 26.67 21.97
CA ALA A 304 -32.13 26.42 22.04
C ALA A 304 -31.75 25.07 21.42
N LEU A 305 -32.46 24.01 21.81
CA LEU A 305 -32.27 22.66 21.24
C LEU A 305 -32.55 22.64 19.73
N THR A 306 -33.54 23.40 19.26
CA THR A 306 -33.84 23.50 17.82
C THR A 306 -32.69 24.17 17.07
N CYS A 307 -32.14 25.27 17.59
CA CYS A 307 -30.97 25.93 17.02
C CYS A 307 -29.75 25.00 16.99
N ASP A 308 -29.50 24.25 18.07
CA ASP A 308 -28.39 23.30 18.14
C ASP A 308 -28.56 22.17 17.12
N LEU A 309 -29.78 21.65 16.95
CA LEU A 309 -30.09 20.66 15.93
C LEU A 309 -29.88 21.21 14.51
N GLU A 310 -30.31 22.42 14.23
CA GLU A 310 -30.08 23.08 12.93
C GLU A 310 -28.59 23.31 12.66
N ALA A 311 -27.83 23.73 13.68
CA ALA A 311 -26.38 23.90 13.58
C ALA A 311 -25.65 22.58 13.31
N LEU A 312 -26.02 21.50 14.02
CA LEU A 312 -25.47 20.17 13.80
C LEU A 312 -25.87 19.58 12.44
N ARG A 313 -27.10 19.85 11.98
CA ARG A 313 -27.50 19.48 10.61
C ARG A 313 -26.66 20.21 9.57
N GLY A 314 -26.47 21.52 9.72
CA GLY A 314 -25.62 22.31 8.83
C GLY A 314 -24.16 21.85 8.80
N SER A 315 -23.59 21.50 9.96
CA SER A 315 -22.23 20.97 10.03
C SER A 315 -22.12 19.59 9.36
N ASN A 316 -23.11 18.71 9.57
CA ASN A 316 -23.15 17.40 8.93
C ASN A 316 -23.24 17.54 7.41
N GLU A 317 -24.17 18.35 6.90
CA GLU A 317 -24.28 18.59 5.45
C GLU A 317 -22.98 19.19 4.86
N SER A 318 -22.27 20.05 5.62
CA SER A 318 -20.97 20.58 5.19
C SER A 318 -19.91 19.49 5.11
N LEU A 319 -19.85 18.59 6.10
CA LEU A 319 -18.91 17.47 6.10
C LEU A 319 -19.20 16.48 4.98
N GLU A 320 -20.48 16.19 4.72
CA GLU A 320 -20.87 15.35 3.59
C GLU A 320 -20.51 15.98 2.24
N ARG A 321 -20.66 17.31 2.08
CA ARG A 321 -20.20 18.02 0.88
C ARG A 321 -18.69 17.89 0.72
N GLN A 322 -17.92 18.09 1.79
CA GLN A 322 -16.46 17.94 1.77
C GLN A 322 -16.05 16.50 1.44
N LEU A 323 -16.74 15.50 1.97
CA LEU A 323 -16.48 14.09 1.66
C LEU A 323 -16.70 13.81 0.16
N ARG A 324 -17.84 14.27 -0.39
CA ARG A 324 -18.15 14.12 -1.82
C ARG A 324 -17.12 14.82 -2.71
N GLU A 325 -16.71 16.04 -2.36
CA GLU A 325 -15.67 16.76 -3.09
C GLU A 325 -14.31 16.03 -3.05
N LEU A 326 -13.96 15.41 -1.92
CA LEU A 326 -12.74 14.60 -1.82
C LEU A 326 -12.84 13.32 -2.66
N GLU A 327 -13.97 12.62 -2.60
CA GLU A 327 -14.23 11.43 -3.42
C GLU A 327 -14.16 11.76 -4.92
N GLU A 328 -14.76 12.86 -5.36
CA GLU A 328 -14.68 13.34 -6.74
C GLU A 328 -13.25 13.66 -7.15
N ARG A 329 -12.47 14.35 -6.30
CA ARG A 329 -11.05 14.64 -6.58
C ARG A 329 -10.23 13.35 -6.72
N TYR A 330 -10.39 12.40 -5.80
CA TYR A 330 -9.69 11.11 -5.90
C TYR A 330 -10.13 10.30 -7.12
N ALA A 331 -11.41 10.36 -7.49
CA ALA A 331 -11.90 9.72 -8.71
C ALA A 331 -11.25 10.32 -9.96
N LEU A 332 -11.13 11.66 -10.04
CA LEU A 332 -10.44 12.36 -11.12
C LEU A 332 -8.93 12.03 -11.16
N GLU A 333 -8.26 12.02 -10.01
CA GLU A 333 -6.84 11.63 -9.95
C GLU A 333 -6.63 10.18 -10.40
N THR A 334 -7.50 9.27 -9.94
CA THR A 334 -7.46 7.85 -10.35
C THR A 334 -7.70 7.70 -11.85
N ALA A 335 -8.67 8.42 -12.40
CA ALA A 335 -8.92 8.44 -13.85
C ALA A 335 -7.69 8.97 -14.60
N GLY A 336 -7.07 10.04 -14.12
CA GLY A 336 -5.82 10.57 -14.69
C GLY A 336 -4.68 9.54 -14.67
N TYR A 337 -4.50 8.81 -13.57
CA TYR A 337 -3.52 7.72 -13.52
C TYR A 337 -3.85 6.60 -14.51
N GLN A 338 -5.12 6.20 -14.63
CA GLN A 338 -5.55 5.19 -15.60
C GLN A 338 -5.30 5.65 -17.05
N ASP A 339 -5.56 6.91 -17.37
CA ASP A 339 -5.25 7.48 -18.69
C ASP A 339 -3.75 7.46 -18.98
N THR A 340 -2.91 7.80 -17.98
CA THR A 340 -1.46 7.73 -18.15
C THR A 340 -0.95 6.31 -18.34
N VAL A 341 -1.53 5.34 -17.63
CA VAL A 341 -1.23 3.91 -17.79
C VAL A 341 -1.63 3.47 -19.20
N GLY A 342 -2.87 3.76 -19.63
CA GLY A 342 -3.34 3.41 -20.97
C GLY A 342 -2.49 4.03 -22.08
N ARG A 343 -2.03 5.28 -21.91
CA ARG A 343 -1.10 5.92 -22.85
C ARG A 343 0.24 5.17 -22.93
N LEU A 344 0.83 4.84 -21.78
CA LEU A 344 2.10 4.10 -21.73
C LEU A 344 1.96 2.67 -22.27
N GLU A 345 0.85 2.00 -22.03
CA GLU A 345 0.54 0.69 -22.61
C GLU A 345 0.42 0.78 -24.13
N GLY A 346 -0.21 1.83 -24.66
CA GLY A 346 -0.25 2.13 -26.09
C GLY A 346 1.12 2.40 -26.71
N ASP A 347 1.96 3.20 -26.03
CA ASP A 347 3.34 3.45 -26.45
C ASP A 347 4.15 2.13 -26.49
N ILE A 348 3.96 1.25 -25.51
CA ILE A 348 4.60 -0.07 -25.48
C ILE A 348 4.10 -0.95 -26.63
N HIS A 349 2.80 -0.90 -26.94
CA HIS A 349 2.23 -1.69 -28.03
C HIS A 349 2.77 -1.25 -29.39
N SER A 350 2.74 0.06 -29.67
CA SER A 350 3.29 0.62 -30.91
C SER A 350 4.77 0.31 -31.09
N LEU A 351 5.60 0.48 -30.05
CA LEU A 351 7.02 0.12 -30.11
C LEU A 351 7.25 -1.39 -30.36
N LYS A 352 6.38 -2.26 -29.83
CA LYS A 352 6.44 -3.70 -30.12
C LYS A 352 6.09 -4.01 -31.57
N GLU A 353 5.08 -3.33 -32.13
CA GLU A 353 4.72 -3.44 -33.54
C GLU A 353 5.84 -2.95 -34.45
N GLU A 354 6.41 -1.79 -34.16
CA GLU A 354 7.58 -1.24 -34.88
C GLU A 354 8.78 -2.19 -34.82
N MET A 355 9.06 -2.77 -33.65
CA MET A 355 10.12 -3.77 -33.50
C MET A 355 9.84 -5.03 -34.35
N ALA A 356 8.60 -5.51 -34.36
CA ALA A 356 8.21 -6.66 -35.17
C ALA A 356 8.33 -6.36 -36.67
N GLN A 357 7.94 -5.17 -37.12
CA GLN A 357 8.13 -4.71 -38.49
C GLN A 357 9.61 -4.67 -38.87
N HIS A 358 10.47 -4.07 -38.04
CA HIS A 358 11.91 -4.05 -38.29
C HIS A 358 12.52 -5.44 -38.39
N LEU A 359 12.12 -6.38 -37.51
CA LEU A 359 12.57 -7.77 -37.60
C LEU A 359 12.17 -8.44 -38.92
N GLN A 360 10.96 -8.16 -39.41
CA GLN A 360 10.50 -8.64 -40.71
C GLN A 360 11.34 -8.05 -41.85
N ASP A 361 11.57 -6.73 -41.84
CA ASP A 361 12.40 -6.06 -42.85
C ASP A 361 13.85 -6.60 -42.87
N TYR A 362 14.43 -6.87 -41.70
CA TYR A 362 15.76 -7.48 -41.61
C TYR A 362 15.80 -8.91 -42.16
N GLN A 363 14.75 -9.70 -41.90
CA GLN A 363 14.63 -11.05 -42.44
C GLN A 363 14.51 -11.02 -43.97
N ASP A 364 13.72 -10.09 -44.52
CA ASP A 364 13.55 -9.92 -45.96
C ASP A 364 14.85 -9.44 -46.63
N LEU A 365 15.58 -8.52 -46.00
CA LEU A 365 16.90 -8.09 -46.48
C LEU A 365 17.93 -9.25 -46.45
N LEU A 366 17.91 -10.07 -45.40
CA LEU A 366 18.74 -11.27 -45.30
C LEU A 366 18.41 -12.26 -46.43
N ASN A 367 17.14 -12.46 -46.73
CA ASN A 367 16.69 -13.33 -47.82
C ASN A 367 17.22 -12.81 -49.18
N VAL A 368 17.15 -11.49 -49.44
CA VAL A 368 17.72 -10.88 -50.65
C VAL A 368 19.23 -11.07 -50.71
N LYS A 369 19.94 -10.86 -49.60
CA LYS A 369 21.39 -11.07 -49.52
C LYS A 369 21.76 -12.52 -49.85
N LEU A 370 21.02 -13.48 -49.32
CA LEU A 370 21.24 -14.90 -49.62
C LEU A 370 21.02 -15.22 -51.11
N ALA A 371 19.97 -14.64 -51.72
CA ALA A 371 19.74 -14.78 -53.16
C ALA A 371 20.92 -14.21 -53.98
N LEU A 372 21.41 -13.02 -53.61
CA LEU A 372 22.58 -12.41 -54.26
C LEU A 372 23.85 -13.24 -54.08
N ASP A 373 24.09 -13.84 -52.91
CA ASP A 373 25.24 -14.74 -52.70
C ASP A 373 25.17 -15.96 -53.63
N ILE A 374 23.97 -16.52 -53.82
CA ILE A 374 23.74 -17.63 -54.75
C ILE A 374 24.03 -17.17 -56.19
N GLU A 375 23.55 -16.00 -56.60
CA GLU A 375 23.85 -15.42 -57.91
C GLU A 375 25.35 -15.19 -58.11
N ILE A 376 26.06 -14.64 -57.13
CA ILE A 376 27.51 -14.45 -57.19
C ILE A 376 28.22 -15.81 -57.32
N ALA A 377 27.79 -16.83 -56.56
CA ALA A 377 28.35 -18.16 -56.65
C ALA A 377 28.11 -18.81 -58.02
N THR A 378 26.94 -18.62 -58.62
CA THR A 378 26.66 -19.12 -59.98
C THR A 378 27.46 -18.37 -61.04
N TYR A 379 27.57 -17.04 -60.93
CA TYR A 379 28.43 -16.23 -61.82
C TYR A 379 29.91 -16.65 -61.72
N ARG A 380 30.44 -16.86 -60.50
CA ARG A 380 31.81 -17.37 -60.30
C ARG A 380 32.02 -18.73 -60.96
N LYS A 381 31.09 -19.67 -60.76
CA LYS A 381 31.17 -21.01 -61.36
C LYS A 381 31.13 -20.98 -62.89
N LEU A 382 30.35 -20.07 -63.48
CA LEU A 382 30.29 -19.89 -64.94
C LEU A 382 31.60 -19.32 -65.48
N LEU A 383 32.20 -18.34 -64.78
CA LEU A 383 33.49 -17.75 -65.12
C LEU A 383 34.64 -18.77 -65.02
N GLU A 384 34.71 -19.57 -63.96
CA GLU A 384 35.66 -20.69 -63.83
C GLU A 384 35.47 -21.74 -64.96
N GLY A 385 34.22 -21.98 -65.36
CA GLY A 385 33.87 -22.82 -66.50
C GLY A 385 34.33 -22.26 -67.86
N GLU A 386 34.31 -20.94 -68.05
CA GLU A 386 34.88 -20.25 -69.22
C GLU A 386 36.43 -20.28 -69.22
N GLU A 387 37.07 -20.03 -68.08
CA GLU A 387 38.53 -20.09 -67.94
C GLU A 387 39.09 -21.48 -68.27
N SER A 388 38.37 -22.53 -67.89
CA SER A 388 38.71 -23.92 -68.24
C SER A 388 38.53 -24.27 -69.73
N ARG A 389 37.71 -23.53 -70.49
CA ARG A 389 37.59 -23.67 -71.96
C ARG A 389 38.70 -22.92 -72.71
N ILE A 390 39.23 -21.85 -72.12
CA ILE A 390 40.23 -20.96 -72.74
C ILE A 390 41.67 -21.45 -72.49
N THR A 391 41.90 -22.40 -71.56
CA THR A 391 43.24 -22.94 -71.28
C THR A 391 43.67 -24.10 -72.20
N ILE A 392 44.30 -23.75 -73.33
CA ILE A 392 45.33 -24.55 -74.05
C ILE A 392 46.71 -24.11 -73.48
N PRO A 393 47.72 -25.00 -73.29
CA PRO A 393 48.86 -24.73 -72.43
C PRO A 393 49.85 -23.71 -73.05
N VAL A 394 50.03 -22.58 -72.39
CA VAL A 394 51.26 -21.77 -72.49
C VAL A 394 51.82 -21.58 -71.09
N GLN A 395 53.07 -21.98 -70.94
CA GLN A 395 53.80 -21.97 -69.69
C GLN A 395 54.07 -20.53 -69.21
N SER A 396 53.82 -20.34 -67.91
CA SER A 396 54.46 -19.38 -67.00
C SER A 396 54.23 -17.88 -67.23
N LEU A 397 53.16 -17.36 -66.62
CA LEU A 397 53.12 -16.01 -66.10
C LEU A 397 53.37 -16.06 -64.59
N SER A 398 54.59 -15.71 -64.17
CA SER A 398 54.89 -15.44 -62.77
C SER A 398 54.37 -14.04 -62.42
N ASN A 399 53.30 -13.99 -61.62
CA ASN A 399 52.94 -12.99 -60.61
C ASN A 399 51.44 -12.68 -60.61
N LEU A 400 50.71 -13.36 -59.73
CA LEU A 400 49.62 -12.79 -58.93
C LEU A 400 49.44 -13.71 -57.72
N GLN A 401 50.25 -13.45 -56.69
CA GLN A 401 49.99 -13.98 -55.35
C GLN A 401 48.77 -13.26 -54.78
N ILE A 402 47.58 -13.76 -55.10
CA ILE A 402 46.41 -13.58 -54.25
C ILE A 402 46.33 -14.85 -53.42
N ARG A 403 46.95 -14.78 -52.24
CA ARG A 403 46.78 -15.75 -51.18
C ARG A 403 45.45 -15.44 -50.52
N GLU A 404 44.44 -16.23 -50.82
CA GLU A 404 43.44 -16.57 -49.82
C GLU A 404 44.16 -17.21 -48.64
N THR A 405 43.99 -16.65 -47.45
CA THR A 405 43.79 -17.43 -46.21
C THR A 405 43.31 -16.54 -45.10
N SER A 406 42.20 -16.97 -44.51
CA SER A 406 41.80 -16.75 -43.12
C SER A 406 41.20 -15.39 -42.76
N LEU A 407 39.90 -15.26 -43.02
CA LEU A 407 39.05 -14.64 -42.00
C LEU A 407 38.61 -15.76 -41.04
N ASP A 408 39.45 -15.96 -40.04
CA ASP A 408 39.04 -16.60 -38.80
C ASP A 408 37.73 -16.00 -38.33
N THR A 409 36.78 -16.90 -38.07
CA THR A 409 35.78 -16.77 -37.03
C THR A 409 36.39 -16.17 -35.76
N LYS A 410 36.37 -14.84 -35.65
CA LYS A 410 36.38 -14.14 -34.37
C LYS A 410 35.07 -13.37 -34.31
N SER A 411 34.14 -14.01 -33.62
CA SER A 411 33.09 -13.38 -32.84
C SER A 411 33.28 -11.86 -32.77
N VAL A 412 32.41 -11.13 -33.46
CA VAL A 412 32.08 -9.77 -33.05
C VAL A 412 31.55 -9.91 -31.64
N SER A 413 32.47 -9.69 -30.71
CA SER A 413 32.19 -9.40 -29.32
C SER A 413 31.06 -8.39 -29.30
N GLU A 414 29.99 -8.78 -28.63
CA GLU A 414 28.93 -7.87 -28.20
C GLU A 414 29.59 -6.61 -27.67
N THR A 415 29.54 -5.52 -28.45
CA THR A 415 29.65 -4.20 -27.88
C THR A 415 28.40 -4.01 -27.03
N ARG A 416 28.48 -4.51 -25.80
CA ARG A 416 27.50 -4.30 -24.74
C ARG A 416 27.41 -2.79 -24.55
N VAL A 417 26.44 -2.18 -25.21
CA VAL A 417 26.08 -0.77 -25.00
C VAL A 417 25.65 -0.67 -23.54
N LYS A 418 26.58 -0.24 -22.68
CA LYS A 418 26.30 0.07 -21.27
C LYS A 418 25.38 1.27 -21.26
N ARG A 419 24.07 1.02 -21.19
CA ARG A 419 23.08 2.06 -20.95
C ARG A 419 23.23 2.48 -19.48
N SER A 420 23.69 3.70 -19.26
CA SER A 420 23.61 4.33 -17.93
C SER A 420 22.24 4.98 -17.80
N ILE A 421 21.45 4.53 -16.83
CA ILE A 421 20.15 5.12 -16.53
C ILE A 421 20.42 6.29 -15.58
N VAL A 422 20.09 7.50 -16.04
CA VAL A 422 20.16 8.72 -15.24
C VAL A 422 18.79 8.98 -14.66
N VAL A 423 18.60 8.70 -13.37
CA VAL A 423 17.35 9.01 -12.69
C VAL A 423 17.45 10.43 -12.12
N LYS A 424 16.54 11.29 -12.59
CA LYS A 424 16.32 12.63 -12.04
C LYS A 424 15.11 12.59 -11.13
N THR A 425 15.32 12.87 -9.85
CA THR A 425 14.22 13.11 -8.93
C THR A 425 14.09 14.61 -8.68
N LEU A 426 12.87 15.11 -8.91
CA LEU A 426 12.49 16.51 -8.75
C LEU A 426 11.47 16.57 -7.60
N GLU A 427 11.84 17.21 -6.50
CA GLU A 427 10.89 17.53 -5.42
C GLU A 427 10.26 18.89 -5.71
N THR A 428 8.97 18.88 -6.04
CA THR A 428 8.14 20.08 -6.25
C THR A 428 7.10 20.18 -5.14
N ARG A 429 6.96 21.38 -4.56
CA ARG A 429 5.83 21.74 -3.70
C ARG A 429 5.24 23.04 -4.25
N ASP A 430 3.93 23.04 -4.48
CA ASP A 430 3.18 24.18 -5.03
C ASP A 430 3.67 24.68 -6.40
N GLY A 431 4.21 23.78 -7.25
CA GLY A 431 4.57 24.06 -8.63
C GLY A 431 5.98 24.62 -8.86
N GLU A 432 6.76 24.94 -7.81
CA GLU A 432 8.16 25.35 -7.93
C GLU A 432 9.13 24.22 -7.51
N VAL A 433 10.21 24.05 -8.28
CA VAL A 433 11.21 22.99 -8.07
C VAL A 433 12.18 23.41 -6.97
N LEU A 434 12.09 22.77 -5.80
CA LEU A 434 12.88 23.13 -4.62
C LEU A 434 14.25 22.43 -4.59
N LYS A 435 14.39 21.27 -5.24
CA LYS A 435 15.66 20.52 -5.29
C LYS A 435 15.70 19.53 -6.46
N GLU A 436 16.78 19.58 -7.25
CA GLU A 436 17.09 18.59 -8.31
C GLU A 436 18.28 17.73 -7.85
N SER A 437 18.11 16.41 -7.82
CA SER A 437 19.21 15.47 -7.61
C SER A 437 19.31 14.49 -8.78
N LYS A 438 20.52 14.34 -9.32
CA LYS A 438 20.85 13.43 -10.43
C LYS A 438 21.70 12.29 -9.89
N GLN A 439 21.20 11.06 -10.01
CA GLN A 439 21.96 9.88 -9.65
C GLN A 439 22.10 8.95 -10.86
N GLU A 440 23.34 8.74 -11.27
CA GLU A 440 23.72 7.85 -12.37
C GLU A 440 23.91 6.43 -11.84
N HIS A 441 23.05 5.51 -12.26
CA HIS A 441 23.29 4.09 -12.05
C HIS A 441 23.93 3.49 -13.31
N LYS A 442 25.15 2.97 -13.13
CA LYS A 442 25.86 2.19 -14.15
C LYS A 442 25.53 0.73 -13.92
N GLU A 443 24.72 0.14 -14.80
CA GLU A 443 24.54 -1.32 -14.83
C GLU A 443 25.87 -1.98 -15.25
N VAL A 444 26.30 -3.00 -14.49
CA VAL A 444 27.58 -3.71 -14.67
C VAL A 444 27.48 -4.76 -15.76
#